data_AF-A0A1R0KQF5-F1
#
_entry.id   AF-A0A1R0KQF5-F1
#
_cell.length_a   1.000
_cell.length_b   1.000
_cell.length_c   1.000
_cell.angle_alpha   90.00
_cell.angle_beta   90.00
_cell.angle_gamma   90.00
#
_symmetry.space_group_name_H-M   'P 1'
#
loop_
_entity.id
_entity.type
_entity.pdbx_description
1 polymer ?
#
loop_
_entity_poly.entity_id
_entity_poly.type
_entity_poly.pdbx_seq_one_letter_code
_entity_poly.pdbx_strand_id
1 'polypeptide(L)'
;MRESELEKFLRSCGWEGAGFRRETDAIVAGLERVGFACHEEARKFLGEYLGLRIDHLPALVIAGERISSWTNFDPSAVCTIRDADVARRCTEVADTPLFPIGVDSFHLTVYSGSAGRFYAGFDSSVYQYGEDRNAMFSMMRAGIRPISLSEWTLQ
;
A
#
# COMPACT_ATOMS: atom_id res chain seq x y z
N MET A 1 -5.60 -13.06 -10.21
CA MET A 1 -4.98 -12.92 -11.55
C MET A 1 -3.84 -13.93 -11.68
N ARG A 2 -3.57 -14.49 -12.87
CA ARG A 2 -2.41 -15.40 -13.07
C ARG A 2 -1.10 -14.60 -13.05
N GLU A 3 0.03 -15.22 -12.68
CA GLU A 3 1.34 -14.53 -12.62
C GLU A 3 1.73 -13.84 -13.93
N SER A 4 1.54 -14.50 -15.08
CA SER A 4 1.86 -13.90 -16.38
C SER A 4 0.95 -12.73 -16.76
N GLU A 5 -0.25 -12.66 -16.22
CA GLU A 5 -1.16 -11.52 -16.39
C GLU A 5 -0.77 -10.38 -15.45
N LEU A 6 -0.34 -10.72 -14.22
CA LEU A 6 0.16 -9.75 -13.26
C LEU A 6 1.42 -9.07 -13.80
N GLU A 7 2.40 -9.83 -14.25
CA GLU A 7 3.64 -9.28 -14.80
C GLU A 7 3.35 -8.34 -15.99
N LYS A 8 2.48 -8.73 -16.92
CA LYS A 8 2.07 -7.86 -18.04
C LYS A 8 1.43 -6.56 -17.56
N PHE A 9 0.57 -6.65 -16.56
CA PHE A 9 -0.06 -5.48 -15.96
C PHE A 9 0.97 -4.57 -15.28
N LEU A 10 1.83 -5.11 -14.42
CA LEU A 10 2.86 -4.34 -13.73
C LEU A 10 3.83 -3.68 -14.71
N ARG A 11 4.29 -4.40 -15.74
CA ARG A 11 5.14 -3.83 -16.81
C ARG A 11 4.43 -2.69 -17.55
N SER A 12 3.12 -2.79 -17.76
CA SER A 12 2.34 -1.68 -18.36
C SER A 12 2.26 -0.44 -17.47
N CYS A 13 2.50 -0.60 -16.16
CA CYS A 13 2.61 0.48 -15.17
C CYS A 13 4.06 0.93 -14.94
N GLY A 14 5.02 0.52 -15.78
CA GLY A 14 6.43 0.92 -15.65
C GLY A 14 7.24 0.07 -14.68
N TRP A 15 6.75 -1.09 -14.24
CA TRP A 15 7.55 -2.01 -13.45
C TRP A 15 8.66 -2.65 -14.29
N GLU A 16 9.92 -2.44 -13.90
CA GLU A 16 11.09 -2.98 -14.59
C GLU A 16 11.64 -4.28 -13.95
N GLY A 17 11.06 -4.72 -12.84
CA GLY A 17 11.55 -5.84 -12.03
C GLY A 17 12.24 -5.39 -10.75
N ALA A 18 12.84 -6.32 -10.01
CA ALA A 18 13.55 -6.03 -8.76
C ALA A 18 14.82 -5.19 -9.02
N GLY A 19 14.89 -3.97 -8.48
CA GLY A 19 15.99 -3.03 -8.77
C GLY A 19 16.42 -2.07 -7.66
N PHE A 20 15.63 -1.88 -6.60
CA PHE A 20 15.80 -0.74 -5.67
C PHE A 20 16.23 -1.12 -4.26
N ARG A 21 17.06 -2.17 -4.10
CA ARG A 21 17.39 -2.74 -2.78
C ARG A 21 18.03 -1.74 -1.81
N ARG A 22 18.95 -0.89 -2.28
CA ARG A 22 19.62 0.11 -1.43
C ARG A 22 18.68 1.22 -0.97
N GLU A 23 17.75 1.63 -1.83
CA GLU A 23 16.73 2.63 -1.50
C GLU A 23 15.71 2.07 -0.52
N THR A 24 15.33 0.80 -0.71
CA THR A 24 14.46 0.06 0.22
C THR A 24 15.05 0.06 1.63
N ASP A 25 16.34 -0.27 1.80
CA ASP A 25 16.97 -0.30 3.12
C ASP A 25 16.97 1.08 3.80
N ALA A 26 17.22 2.15 3.05
CA ALA A 26 17.19 3.51 3.57
C ALA A 26 15.79 3.94 4.02
N ILE A 27 14.76 3.63 3.23
CA ILE A 27 13.36 3.91 3.55
C ILE A 27 12.93 3.14 4.80
N VAL A 28 13.21 1.82 4.84
CA VAL A 28 12.86 0.98 5.99
C VAL A 28 13.53 1.51 7.26
N ALA A 29 14.83 1.85 7.21
CA ALA A 29 15.52 2.43 8.36
C ALA A 29 14.92 3.80 8.79
N GLY A 30 14.40 4.60 7.86
CA GLY A 30 13.69 5.84 8.16
C GLY A 30 12.39 5.59 8.94
N LEU A 31 11.59 4.63 8.48
CA LEU A 31 10.32 4.24 9.10
C LEU A 31 10.54 3.61 10.49
N GLU A 32 11.57 2.79 10.65
CA GLU A 32 11.93 2.19 11.94
C GLU A 32 12.29 3.24 12.99
N ARG A 33 12.94 4.35 12.60
CA ARG A 33 13.26 5.46 13.53
C ARG A 33 12.04 6.17 14.08
N VAL A 34 10.90 6.10 13.40
CA VAL A 34 9.66 6.75 13.84
C VAL A 34 8.67 5.77 14.48
N GLY A 35 9.06 4.50 14.66
CA GLY A 35 8.32 3.53 15.46
C GLY A 35 7.68 2.39 14.68
N PHE A 36 7.87 2.29 13.36
CA PHE A 36 7.42 1.13 12.60
C PHE A 36 8.34 -0.09 12.82
N ALA A 37 7.77 -1.30 12.74
CA ALA A 37 8.52 -2.56 12.80
C ALA A 37 8.40 -3.31 11.48
N CYS A 38 9.44 -3.27 10.65
CA CYS A 38 9.41 -3.89 9.32
C CYS A 38 9.44 -5.42 9.42
N HIS A 39 8.45 -6.07 8.81
CA HIS A 39 8.41 -7.52 8.66
C HIS A 39 8.89 -7.96 7.28
N GLU A 40 9.20 -9.25 7.15
CA GLU A 40 9.81 -9.80 5.93
C GLU A 40 8.96 -9.56 4.67
N GLU A 41 7.65 -9.72 4.77
CA GLU A 41 6.72 -9.51 3.64
C GLU A 41 6.71 -8.07 3.12
N ALA A 42 6.76 -7.08 4.02
CA ALA A 42 6.85 -5.67 3.63
C ALA A 42 8.20 -5.36 2.97
N ARG A 43 9.29 -5.91 3.51
CA ARG A 43 10.64 -5.75 2.95
C ARG A 43 10.75 -6.35 1.55
N LYS A 44 10.20 -7.55 1.34
CA LYS A 44 10.14 -8.20 0.02
C LYS A 44 9.33 -7.36 -0.96
N PHE A 45 8.15 -6.91 -0.53
CA PHE A 45 7.27 -6.09 -1.35
C PHE A 45 7.97 -4.80 -1.81
N LEU A 46 8.56 -4.04 -0.88
CA LEU A 46 9.28 -2.81 -1.22
C LEU A 46 10.49 -3.08 -2.11
N GLY A 47 11.23 -4.17 -1.87
CA GLY A 47 12.37 -4.54 -2.72
C GLY A 47 12.00 -4.79 -4.18
N GLU A 48 10.74 -5.15 -4.45
CA GLU A 48 10.23 -5.45 -5.78
C GLU A 48 9.43 -4.30 -6.41
N TYR A 49 8.69 -3.54 -5.61
CA TYR A 49 7.68 -2.58 -6.10
C TYR A 49 7.91 -1.14 -5.64
N LEU A 50 8.99 -0.82 -4.92
CA LEU A 50 9.29 0.55 -4.52
C LEU A 50 9.28 1.50 -5.73
N GLY A 51 8.55 2.61 -5.60
CA GLY A 51 8.38 3.64 -6.63
C GLY A 51 7.38 3.29 -7.73
N LEU A 52 6.82 2.07 -7.74
CA LEU A 52 5.79 1.71 -8.70
C LEU A 52 4.51 2.50 -8.42
N ARG A 53 3.98 3.10 -9.48
CA ARG A 53 2.72 3.83 -9.46
C ARG A 53 1.68 3.10 -10.31
N ILE A 54 0.50 2.90 -9.75
CA ILE A 54 -0.65 2.33 -10.44
C ILE A 54 -1.76 3.36 -10.50
N ASP A 55 -2.16 3.73 -11.71
CA ASP A 55 -3.36 4.54 -11.94
C ASP A 55 -4.60 3.62 -12.03
N HIS A 56 -5.59 3.87 -11.16
CA HIS A 56 -6.82 3.11 -11.06
C HIS A 56 -7.92 3.69 -11.97
N LEU A 57 -8.78 2.80 -12.46
CA LEU A 57 -10.09 3.17 -12.97
C LEU A 57 -11.10 3.29 -11.80
N PRO A 58 -12.30 3.88 -11.99
CA PRO A 58 -12.60 4.81 -13.06
C PRO A 58 -11.72 6.06 -12.93
N ALA A 59 -11.26 6.57 -14.07
CA ALA A 59 -10.77 7.93 -14.10
C ALA A 59 -11.98 8.86 -14.28
N LEU A 60 -12.11 9.87 -13.44
CA LEU A 60 -13.11 10.92 -13.59
C LEU A 60 -12.68 11.85 -14.72
N VAL A 61 -13.63 12.42 -15.44
CA VAL A 61 -13.34 13.55 -16.34
C VAL A 61 -13.85 14.81 -15.67
N ILE A 62 -12.94 15.67 -15.21
CA ILE A 62 -13.26 16.94 -14.56
C ILE A 62 -12.69 18.05 -15.44
N ALA A 63 -13.55 18.98 -15.89
CA ALA A 63 -13.16 20.08 -16.80
C ALA A 63 -12.44 19.62 -18.09
N GLY A 64 -12.76 18.42 -18.60
CA GLY A 64 -12.13 17.84 -19.79
C GLY A 64 -10.82 17.10 -19.50
N GLU A 65 -10.34 17.11 -18.25
CA GLU A 65 -9.14 16.38 -17.83
C GLU A 65 -9.49 15.04 -17.21
N ARG A 66 -8.75 14.00 -17.59
CA ARG A 66 -8.90 12.66 -17.02
C ARG A 66 -8.10 12.56 -15.72
N ILE A 67 -8.81 12.52 -14.60
CA ILE A 67 -8.28 12.38 -13.24
C ILE A 67 -8.48 10.93 -12.79
N SER A 68 -7.40 10.14 -12.85
CA SER A 68 -7.38 8.81 -12.26
C SER A 68 -7.05 8.88 -10.77
N SER A 69 -7.73 8.04 -9.98
CA SER A 69 -7.18 7.66 -8.67
C SER A 69 -5.87 6.90 -8.89
N TRP A 70 -5.00 6.89 -7.89
CA TRP A 70 -3.71 6.23 -8.01
C TRP A 70 -3.24 5.67 -6.68
N THR A 71 -2.40 4.64 -6.73
CA THR A 71 -1.59 4.16 -5.61
C THR A 71 -0.13 4.27 -6.00
N ASN A 72 0.68 4.84 -5.12
CA ASN A 72 2.12 4.94 -5.28
C ASN A 72 2.79 4.14 -4.17
N PHE A 73 3.61 3.15 -4.53
CA PHE A 73 4.34 2.31 -3.58
C PHE A 73 5.63 2.99 -3.15
N ASP A 74 5.48 4.10 -2.46
CA ASP A 74 6.56 4.83 -1.78
C ASP A 74 6.02 5.33 -0.44
N PRO A 75 6.44 4.73 0.69
CA PRO A 75 5.97 5.11 2.01
C PRO A 75 6.74 6.29 2.62
N SER A 76 7.59 7.00 1.86
CA SER A 76 8.39 8.12 2.39
C SER A 76 7.55 9.27 2.97
N ALA A 77 6.29 9.41 2.53
CA ALA A 77 5.33 10.36 3.10
C ALA A 77 4.77 9.93 4.47
N VAL A 78 4.93 8.65 4.85
CA VAL A 78 4.41 8.05 6.10
C VAL A 78 5.55 7.99 7.11
N CYS A 79 6.08 9.15 7.50
CA CYS A 79 7.38 9.24 8.17
C CYS A 79 7.35 9.95 9.52
N THR A 80 6.21 9.93 10.24
CA THR A 80 6.08 10.54 11.56
C THR A 80 5.70 9.53 12.65
N ILE A 81 5.97 9.89 13.91
CA ILE A 81 5.53 9.11 15.08
C ILE A 81 3.99 8.97 15.09
N ARG A 82 3.28 10.02 14.67
CA ARG A 82 1.82 10.00 14.56
C ARG A 82 1.35 8.92 13.57
N ASP A 83 2.05 8.76 12.45
CA ASP A 83 1.71 7.73 11.46
C ASP A 83 1.92 6.32 12.02
N ALA A 84 3.00 6.12 12.80
CA ALA A 84 3.25 4.86 13.49
C ALA A 84 2.16 4.55 14.53
N ASP A 85 1.71 5.56 15.29
CA ASP A 85 0.60 5.41 16.23
C ASP A 85 -0.71 5.02 15.54
N VAL A 86 -1.03 5.66 14.41
CA VAL A 86 -2.20 5.31 13.58
C VAL A 86 -2.08 3.87 13.08
N ALA A 87 -0.92 3.46 12.58
CA ALA A 87 -0.70 2.10 12.09
C ALA A 87 -0.80 1.04 13.20
N ARG A 88 -0.35 1.35 14.42
CA ARG A 88 -0.51 0.49 15.59
C ARG A 88 -1.99 0.24 15.92
N ARG A 89 -2.82 1.27 15.82
CA ARG A 89 -4.27 1.13 16.01
C ARG A 89 -4.93 0.37 14.86
N CYS A 90 -4.47 0.60 13.63
CA CYS A 90 -4.93 -0.20 12.49
C CYS A 90 -4.55 -1.69 12.63
N THR A 91 -3.40 -1.98 13.22
CA THR A 91 -2.95 -3.35 13.54
C THR A 91 -3.91 -4.07 14.48
N GLU A 92 -4.48 -3.38 15.47
CA GLU A 92 -5.48 -3.95 16.40
C GLU A 92 -6.76 -4.38 15.67
N VAL A 93 -7.19 -3.62 14.65
CA VAL A 93 -8.37 -3.97 13.82
C VAL A 93 -8.05 -5.04 12.79
N ALA A 94 -6.87 -4.97 12.17
CA ALA A 94 -6.44 -5.90 11.12
C ALA A 94 -6.03 -7.28 11.68
N ASP A 95 -5.84 -7.38 13.01
CA ASP A 95 -5.32 -8.54 13.73
C ASP A 95 -4.00 -9.06 13.14
N THR A 96 -3.15 -8.14 12.66
CA THR A 96 -1.84 -8.45 12.11
C THR A 96 -0.94 -7.20 12.13
N PRO A 97 0.36 -7.33 12.46
CA PRO A 97 1.31 -6.23 12.32
C PRO A 97 1.29 -5.62 10.92
N LEU A 98 1.13 -4.29 10.86
CA LEU A 98 1.09 -3.53 9.62
C LEU A 98 2.36 -2.70 9.42
N PHE A 99 2.87 -2.68 8.20
CA PHE A 99 3.98 -1.83 7.77
C PHE A 99 3.62 -1.04 6.50
N PRO A 100 3.88 0.27 6.45
CA PRO A 100 3.49 1.09 5.31
C PRO A 100 4.35 0.78 4.09
N ILE A 101 3.69 0.62 2.94
CA ILE A 101 4.34 0.31 1.66
C ILE A 101 4.02 1.33 0.57
N GLY A 102 3.16 2.30 0.85
CA GLY A 102 2.76 3.33 -0.10
C GLY A 102 1.60 4.17 0.38
N VAL A 103 1.10 5.00 -0.51
CA VAL A 103 -0.06 5.86 -0.30
C VAL A 103 -0.94 5.89 -1.55
N ASP A 104 -2.23 6.19 -1.37
CA ASP A 104 -3.15 6.41 -2.48
C ASP A 104 -3.51 7.90 -2.67
N SER A 105 -4.20 8.18 -3.78
CA SER A 105 -4.66 9.52 -4.15
C SER A 105 -5.69 10.14 -3.22
N PHE A 106 -6.22 9.37 -2.27
CA PHE A 106 -7.20 9.81 -1.26
C PHE A 106 -6.59 9.85 0.14
N HIS A 107 -5.25 9.91 0.22
CA HIS A 107 -4.49 9.97 1.47
C HIS A 107 -4.63 8.73 2.35
N LEU A 108 -5.03 7.58 1.78
CA LEU A 108 -4.91 6.31 2.48
C LEU A 108 -3.43 5.92 2.54
N THR A 109 -2.96 5.51 3.71
CA THR A 109 -1.72 4.73 3.82
C THR A 109 -2.01 3.31 3.40
N VAL A 110 -1.20 2.77 2.48
CA VAL A 110 -1.26 1.36 2.06
C VAL A 110 -0.29 0.56 2.91
N TYR A 111 -0.76 -0.54 3.49
CA TYR A 111 0.02 -1.39 4.38
C TYR A 111 0.18 -2.81 3.82
N SER A 112 1.35 -3.38 4.05
CA SER A 112 1.54 -4.83 4.06
C SER A 112 1.28 -5.33 5.48
N GLY A 113 0.54 -6.42 5.61
CA GLY A 113 0.41 -7.17 6.85
C GLY A 113 1.39 -8.33 6.90
N SER A 114 1.88 -8.68 8.09
CA SER A 114 2.87 -9.76 8.24
C SER A 114 2.35 -11.14 7.82
N ALA A 115 1.03 -11.32 7.74
CA ALA A 115 0.37 -12.52 7.21
C ALA A 115 0.25 -12.57 5.66
N GLY A 116 0.85 -11.61 4.94
CA GLY A 116 0.82 -11.56 3.47
C GLY A 116 -0.40 -10.85 2.86
N ARG A 117 -1.32 -10.38 3.70
CA ARG A 117 -2.49 -9.58 3.31
C ARG A 117 -2.13 -8.11 3.13
N PHE A 118 -2.97 -7.38 2.41
CA PHE A 118 -2.76 -5.96 2.11
C PHE A 118 -3.94 -5.12 2.56
N TYR A 119 -3.62 -3.96 3.16
CA TYR A 119 -4.58 -3.10 3.84
C TYR A 119 -4.43 -1.66 3.40
N ALA A 120 -5.43 -0.85 3.72
CA ALA A 120 -5.36 0.60 3.66
C ALA A 120 -5.91 1.20 4.95
N GLY A 121 -5.39 2.33 5.39
CA GLY A 121 -5.89 3.02 6.58
C GLY A 121 -5.83 4.53 6.43
N PHE A 122 -6.82 5.20 7.02
CA PHE A 122 -6.86 6.64 7.20
C PHE A 122 -7.68 6.96 8.43
N ASP A 123 -7.16 7.85 9.29
CA ASP A 123 -7.74 8.20 10.58
C ASP A 123 -8.17 6.97 11.39
N SER A 124 -9.48 6.76 11.58
CA SER A 124 -10.06 5.64 12.32
C SER A 124 -10.36 4.41 11.47
N SER A 125 -10.38 4.52 10.15
CA SER A 125 -10.91 3.48 9.26
C SER A 125 -9.82 2.55 8.74
N VAL A 126 -10.12 1.25 8.72
CA VAL A 126 -9.26 0.20 8.17
C VAL A 126 -9.96 -0.54 7.05
N TYR A 127 -9.25 -0.78 5.96
CA TYR A 127 -9.75 -1.43 4.75
C TYR A 127 -8.80 -2.55 4.30
N GLN A 128 -9.30 -3.52 3.53
CA GLN A 128 -8.52 -4.62 2.97
C GLN A 128 -8.59 -4.64 1.43
N TYR A 129 -7.44 -4.81 0.78
CA TYR A 129 -7.31 -4.97 -0.69
C TYR A 129 -7.37 -6.43 -1.15
N GLY A 130 -7.31 -7.40 -0.24
CA GLY A 130 -7.41 -8.82 -0.57
C GLY A 130 -6.54 -9.69 0.34
N GLU A 131 -6.56 -11.00 0.06
CA GLU A 131 -5.83 -12.00 0.84
C GLU A 131 -4.33 -12.05 0.49
N ASP A 132 -3.95 -11.57 -0.70
CA ASP A 132 -2.59 -11.62 -1.19
C ASP A 132 -2.28 -10.48 -2.18
N ARG A 133 -1.03 -10.44 -2.63
CA ARG A 133 -0.51 -9.48 -3.62
C ARG A 133 -1.30 -9.51 -4.93
N ASN A 134 -1.64 -10.69 -5.43
CA ASN A 134 -2.33 -10.83 -6.71
C ASN A 134 -3.75 -10.31 -6.62
N ALA A 135 -4.43 -10.51 -5.50
CA ALA A 135 -5.75 -9.96 -5.20
C ALA A 135 -5.70 -8.43 -5.13
N MET A 136 -4.73 -7.85 -4.41
CA MET A 136 -4.53 -6.40 -4.35
C MET A 136 -4.38 -5.79 -5.75
N PHE A 137 -3.44 -6.31 -6.56
CA PHE A 137 -3.24 -5.79 -7.91
C PHE A 137 -4.43 -6.05 -8.85
N SER A 138 -5.18 -7.13 -8.63
CA SER A 138 -6.42 -7.38 -9.38
C SER A 138 -7.47 -6.32 -9.08
N MET A 139 -7.65 -5.93 -7.81
CA MET A 139 -8.56 -4.86 -7.41
C MET A 139 -8.11 -3.52 -7.98
N MET A 140 -6.82 -3.19 -7.86
CA MET A 140 -6.25 -1.95 -8.40
C MET A 140 -6.41 -1.85 -9.92
N ARG A 141 -6.19 -2.94 -10.66
CA ARG A 141 -6.39 -3.01 -12.11
C ARG A 141 -7.86 -2.83 -12.49
N ALA A 142 -8.77 -3.41 -11.71
CA ALA A 142 -10.20 -3.32 -11.93
C ALA A 142 -10.80 -1.98 -11.44
N GLY A 143 -10.01 -1.14 -10.76
CA GLY A 143 -10.50 0.11 -10.21
C GLY A 143 -11.39 -0.05 -8.97
N ILE A 144 -11.26 -1.17 -8.28
CA ILE A 144 -12.06 -1.51 -7.11
C ILE A 144 -11.35 -0.99 -5.85
N ARG A 145 -12.08 -0.24 -5.02
CA ARG A 145 -11.60 0.27 -3.74
C ARG A 145 -11.46 -0.85 -2.70
N PRO A 146 -10.55 -0.73 -1.71
CA PRO A 146 -10.43 -1.71 -0.64
C PRO A 146 -11.72 -1.75 0.19
N ILE A 147 -12.03 -2.92 0.74
CA ILE A 147 -13.28 -3.18 1.46
C ILE A 147 -13.09 -2.76 2.92
N SER A 148 -14.04 -2.02 3.49
CA SER A 148 -13.98 -1.62 4.91
C SER A 148 -14.05 -2.85 5.81
N LEU A 149 -13.09 -2.94 6.74
CA LEU A 149 -13.09 -3.96 7.79
C LEU A 149 -13.84 -3.46 9.01
N SER A 150 -13.39 -2.34 9.56
CA SER A 150 -13.99 -1.65 10.71
C SER A 150 -13.31 -0.30 10.92
N GLU A 151 -13.79 0.44 11.90
CA GLU A 151 -13.07 1.54 12.53
C GLU A 151 -12.46 1.10 13.87
N TRP A 152 -11.36 1.73 14.28
CA TRP A 152 -10.87 1.64 15.65
C TRP A 152 -11.48 2.75 16.50
N THR A 153 -11.82 2.44 17.75
CA THR A 153 -12.40 3.40 18.70
C THR A 153 -11.34 3.86 19.70
N LEU A 154 -11.23 5.18 19.91
CA LEU A 154 -10.47 5.72 21.04
C LEU A 154 -11.18 5.30 22.34
N GLN A 155 -10.51 4.46 23.13
CA GLN A 155 -10.90 4.22 24.53
C GLN A 155 -10.47 5.38 25.42
#